data_AF-A0A9P6MNG6-F1
#
_entry.id   AF-A0A9P6MNG6-F1
#
_cell.length_a   1.000
_cell.length_b   1.000
_cell.length_c   1.000
_cell.angle_alpha   90.00
_cell.angle_beta   90.00
_cell.angle_gamma   90.00
#
_symmetry.space_group_name_H-M   'P 1'
#
loop_
_entity.id
_entity.type
_entity.pdbx_description
1 polymer ?
#
loop_
_entity_poly.entity_id
_entity_poly.type
_entity_poly.pdbx_seq_one_letter_code
_entity_poly.pdbx_strand_id
1 'polypeptide(L)'
;MTPQPPRPKISYKSEDPSFTSQEATRILEETDNKDLHFTFTYWDIASVGSTGREILRINNANHTFEEPLDSDWDENKVATSFSYLPMLRVKVPNGK
;
A
#
# COMPACT_ATOMS: atom_id res chain seq x y z
N MET A 1 13.52 -26.90 4.68
CA MET A 1 12.99 -25.52 4.56
C MET A 1 13.19 -24.86 5.90
N THR A 2 14.06 -23.86 5.99
CA THR A 2 14.22 -23.02 7.18
C THR A 2 13.01 -22.09 7.29
N PRO A 3 12.38 -21.92 8.48
CA PRO A 3 11.30 -20.97 8.66
C PRO A 3 11.80 -19.55 8.34
N GLN A 4 11.09 -18.82 7.47
CA GLN A 4 11.38 -17.39 7.29
C GLN A 4 11.08 -16.64 8.61
N PRO A 5 11.95 -15.72 9.03
CA PRO A 5 11.68 -14.87 10.19
C PRO A 5 10.38 -14.07 9.97
N PRO A 6 9.61 -13.78 11.04
CA PRO A 6 8.36 -13.05 10.92
C PRO A 6 8.61 -11.65 10.38
N ARG A 7 7.95 -11.32 9.26
CA ARG A 7 8.06 -10.00 8.62
C ARG A 7 7.42 -8.93 9.49
N PRO A 8 7.92 -7.68 9.47
CA PRO A 8 7.24 -6.56 10.09
C PRO A 8 5.86 -6.42 9.44
N LYS A 9 4.83 -6.73 10.23
CA LYS A 9 3.44 -6.50 9.83
C LYS A 9 3.15 -5.03 10.04
N ILE A 10 2.57 -4.37 9.04
CA ILE A 10 1.87 -3.12 9.29
C ILE A 10 0.81 -3.43 10.35
N SER A 11 0.89 -2.77 11.50
CA SER A 11 -0.13 -2.89 12.53
C SER A 11 -1.44 -2.34 11.98
N TYR A 12 -2.46 -3.18 11.87
CA TYR A 12 -3.83 -2.74 11.56
C TYR A 12 -4.45 -1.93 12.71
N LYS A 13 -3.85 -2.01 13.91
CA LYS A 13 -4.19 -1.12 14.99
C LYS A 13 -3.50 0.20 14.68
N SER A 14 -4.33 1.20 14.38
CA SER A 14 -3.89 2.58 14.44
C SER A 14 -3.13 2.81 15.75
N GLU A 15 -2.02 3.53 15.67
CA GLU A 15 -1.27 3.98 16.85
C GLU A 15 -2.13 4.91 17.73
N ASP A 16 -3.14 5.53 17.12
CA ASP A 16 -4.22 6.24 17.79
C ASP A 16 -5.47 5.34 17.90
N PRO A 17 -5.83 4.86 19.10
CA PRO A 17 -7.02 4.04 19.31
C PRO A 17 -8.33 4.73 18.90
N SER A 18 -8.34 6.07 18.80
CA SER A 18 -9.50 6.84 18.35
C SER A 18 -9.66 6.85 16.83
N PHE A 19 -8.61 6.51 16.09
CA PHE A 19 -8.62 6.41 14.63
C PHE A 19 -9.00 4.99 14.20
N THR A 20 -10.30 4.79 14.05
CA THR A 20 -10.89 3.50 13.69
C THR A 20 -10.84 3.26 12.18
N SER A 21 -11.03 2.02 11.74
CA SER A 21 -11.18 1.70 10.32
C SER A 21 -12.36 2.45 9.67
N GLN A 22 -13.43 2.74 10.43
CA GLN A 22 -14.56 3.53 9.94
C GLN A 22 -14.17 4.99 9.68
N GLU A 23 -13.36 5.57 10.56
CA GLU A 23 -12.86 6.93 10.39
C GLU A 23 -11.91 7.02 9.18
N ALA A 24 -11.06 6.01 8.98
CA ALA A 24 -10.21 5.91 7.79
C ALA A 24 -11.05 5.82 6.50
N THR A 25 -12.10 5.00 6.48
CA THR A 25 -13.03 4.92 5.34
C THR A 25 -13.72 6.26 5.08
N ARG A 26 -14.25 6.90 6.14
CA ARG A 26 -14.92 8.21 6.04
C ARG A 26 -14.00 9.26 5.41
N ILE A 27 -12.75 9.34 5.86
CA ILE A 27 -11.78 10.27 5.30
C ILE A 27 -11.53 9.99 3.82
N LEU A 28 -11.39 8.72 3.42
CA LEU A 28 -11.21 8.35 2.02
C LEU A 28 -12.43 8.65 1.16
N GLU A 29 -13.65 8.53 1.70
CA GLU A 29 -14.89 8.87 1.02
C GLU A 29 -15.11 10.38 0.88
N GLU A 30 -14.72 11.15 1.89
CA GLU A 30 -14.87 12.61 1.92
C GLU A 30 -13.74 13.36 1.21
N THR A 31 -12.58 12.72 1.01
CA THR A 31 -11.44 13.33 0.32
C THR A 31 -11.61 13.20 -1.19
N ASP A 32 -11.47 14.31 -1.90
CA ASP A 32 -11.47 14.30 -3.37
C ASP A 32 -10.30 13.45 -3.88
N ASN A 33 -10.58 12.59 -4.85
CA ASN A 33 -9.63 11.63 -5.40
C ASN A 33 -8.38 12.31 -6.00
N LYS A 34 -8.51 13.58 -6.44
CA LYS A 34 -7.37 14.39 -6.93
C LYS A 34 -6.36 14.73 -5.83
N ASP A 35 -6.83 14.77 -4.59
CA ASP A 35 -6.06 15.15 -3.42
C ASP A 35 -5.41 13.90 -2.76
N LEU A 36 -5.86 12.69 -3.11
CA LEU A 36 -5.25 11.44 -2.69
C LEU A 36 -3.98 11.15 -3.49
N HIS A 37 -2.94 10.63 -2.83
CA HIS A 37 -1.78 10.05 -3.49
C HIS A 37 -1.72 8.54 -3.26
N PHE A 38 -1.59 7.79 -4.36
CA PHE A 38 -1.59 6.32 -4.36
C PHE A 38 -0.18 5.80 -4.61
N THR A 39 0.39 5.04 -3.67
CA THR A 39 1.66 4.34 -3.87
C THR A 39 1.38 2.85 -4.08
N PHE A 40 1.64 2.35 -5.28
CA PHE A 40 1.39 0.97 -5.67
C PHE A 40 2.71 0.21 -5.81
N THR A 41 3.00 -0.63 -4.82
CA THR A 41 4.22 -1.43 -4.74
C THR A 41 3.97 -2.83 -5.33
N TYR A 42 4.76 -3.25 -6.32
CA TYR A 42 4.58 -4.53 -7.01
C TYR A 42 5.88 -4.98 -7.70
N TRP A 43 5.99 -6.25 -8.05
CA TRP A 43 6.99 -6.72 -9.02
C TRP A 43 6.36 -6.89 -10.39
N ASP A 44 7.05 -6.49 -11.45
CA ASP A 44 6.53 -6.67 -12.81
C ASP A 44 6.74 -8.10 -13.32
N ILE A 45 6.12 -9.05 -12.61
CA ILE A 45 6.16 -10.48 -12.92
C ILE A 45 4.74 -11.04 -13.09
N ALA A 46 4.56 -11.87 -14.12
CA ALA A 46 3.39 -12.73 -14.31
C ALA A 46 2.02 -12.07 -14.07
N SER A 47 1.84 -10.85 -14.57
CA SER A 47 0.59 -10.06 -14.47
C SER A 47 0.15 -9.68 -13.05
N VAL A 48 0.96 -9.92 -12.02
CA VAL A 48 0.63 -9.60 -10.62
C VAL A 48 0.47 -8.09 -10.45
N GLY A 49 -0.71 -7.66 -10.00
CA GLY A 49 -1.03 -6.24 -9.84
C GLY A 49 -1.33 -5.47 -11.13
N SER A 50 -1.35 -6.12 -12.30
CA SER A 50 -1.70 -5.51 -13.59
C SER A 50 -3.00 -4.71 -13.55
N THR A 51 -4.07 -5.29 -13.01
CA THR A 51 -5.37 -4.63 -12.84
C THR A 51 -5.27 -3.35 -12.01
N GLY A 52 -4.52 -3.37 -10.90
CA GLY A 52 -4.31 -2.18 -10.06
C GLY A 52 -3.57 -1.07 -10.81
N ARG A 53 -2.53 -1.42 -11.57
CA ARG A 53 -1.79 -0.46 -12.40
C ARG A 53 -2.66 0.17 -13.47
N GLU A 54 -3.48 -0.64 -14.15
CA GLU A 54 -4.38 -0.16 -15.19
C GLU A 54 -5.46 0.76 -14.63
N ILE A 55 -6.07 0.40 -13.50
CA ILE A 55 -7.06 1.25 -12.83
C ILE A 55 -6.46 2.62 -12.50
N LEU A 56 -5.26 2.65 -11.92
CA LEU A 56 -4.60 3.92 -11.55
C LEU A 56 -4.27 4.79 -12.78
N ARG A 57 -3.82 4.15 -13.88
CA ARG A 57 -3.50 4.86 -15.14
C ARG A 57 -4.74 5.36 -15.85
N ILE A 58 -5.75 4.51 -16.04
CA ILE A 58 -6.98 4.85 -16.78
C ILE A 58 -7.75 5.99 -16.10
N ASN A 59 -7.74 6.02 -14.77
CA ASN A 59 -8.41 7.07 -14.01
C ASN A 59 -7.57 8.34 -13.82
N ASN A 60 -6.36 8.41 -14.40
CA ASN A 60 -5.42 9.52 -14.19
C ASN A 60 -5.22 9.88 -12.71
N ALA A 61 -5.18 8.86 -11.84
CA ALA A 61 -5.00 9.07 -10.40
C ALA A 61 -3.61 9.66 -10.13
N ASN A 62 -3.46 10.43 -9.05
CA ASN A 62 -2.15 10.87 -8.60
C ASN A 62 -1.43 9.69 -7.92
N HIS A 63 -0.45 9.07 -8.58
CA HIS A 63 0.15 7.83 -8.11
C HIS A 63 1.66 7.71 -8.36
N THR A 64 2.28 6.83 -7.59
CA THR A 64 3.66 6.36 -7.76
C THR A 64 3.68 4.84 -7.84
N PHE A 65 4.41 4.31 -8.81
CA PHE A 65 4.72 2.88 -8.90
C PHE A 65 6.07 2.60 -8.26
N GLU A 66 6.11 1.63 -7.36
CA GLU A 66 7.33 1.20 -6.68
C GLU A 66 7.59 -0.27 -6.98
N GLU A 67 8.79 -0.58 -7.44
CA GLU A 67 9.26 -1.96 -7.58
C GLU A 67 10.36 -2.20 -6.55
N PRO A 68 10.13 -3.07 -5.55
CA PRO A 68 11.13 -3.32 -4.53
C PRO A 68 12.26 -4.19 -5.07
N LEU A 69 13.49 -3.90 -4.62
CA LEU A 69 14.63 -4.77 -4.87
C LEU A 69 14.46 -6.09 -4.11
N ASP A 70 14.93 -7.19 -4.69
CA ASP A 70 14.94 -8.50 -4.04
C ASP A 70 15.65 -8.44 -2.67
N SER A 71 16.75 -7.68 -2.58
CA SER A 71 17.48 -7.47 -1.32
C SER A 71 16.63 -6.77 -0.25
N ASP A 72 15.83 -5.78 -0.62
CA ASP A 72 14.96 -5.08 0.32
C ASP A 72 13.78 -5.96 0.77
N TRP A 73 13.33 -6.84 -0.12
CA TRP A 73 12.32 -7.84 0.21
C TRP A 73 12.85 -8.90 1.18
N ASP A 74 14.03 -9.45 0.91
CA ASP A 74 14.67 -10.48 1.72
C ASP A 74 15.08 -9.96 3.10
N GLU A 75 15.51 -8.70 3.17
CA GLU A 75 15.84 -8.01 4.42
C GLU A 75 14.61 -7.45 5.15
N ASN A 76 13.40 -7.73 4.67
CA ASN A 76 12.13 -7.29 5.28
C ASN A 76 11.97 -5.76 5.40
N LYS A 77 12.58 -5.00 4.48
CA LYS A 77 12.46 -3.53 4.41
C LYS A 77 11.20 -3.07 3.68
N VAL A 78 10.60 -3.94 2.87
CA VAL A 78 9.36 -3.65 2.14
C VAL A 78 8.16 -3.78 3.09
N ALA A 79 7.54 -2.65 3.42
CA ALA A 79 6.32 -2.63 4.22
C ALA A 79 5.18 -3.32 3.46
N THR A 80 4.58 -4.34 4.08
CA THR A 80 3.37 -5.02 3.56
C THR A 80 2.42 -5.37 4.71
N SER A 81 1.12 -5.37 4.43
CA SER A 81 0.12 -5.72 5.44
C SER A 81 0.05 -7.24 5.66
N PHE A 82 0.25 -8.03 4.59
CA PHE A 82 0.09 -9.49 4.60
C PHE A 82 1.31 -10.28 4.12
N SER A 83 2.50 -9.67 3.98
CA SER A 83 3.69 -10.33 3.39
C SER A 83 3.52 -10.74 1.92
N TYR A 84 2.64 -10.06 1.20
CA TYR A 84 2.37 -10.27 -0.23
C TYR A 84 2.41 -8.95 -1.00
N LEU A 85 2.76 -9.05 -2.27
CA LEU A 85 2.60 -8.01 -3.30
C LEU A 85 1.52 -8.47 -4.31
N PRO A 86 0.80 -7.54 -4.96
CA PRO A 86 0.97 -6.08 -4.89
C PRO A 86 0.40 -5.48 -3.60
N MET A 87 0.85 -4.29 -3.24
CA MET A 87 0.30 -3.50 -2.14
C MET A 87 -0.04 -2.09 -2.62
N LEU A 88 -1.21 -1.60 -2.22
CA LEU A 88 -1.59 -0.20 -2.39
C LEU A 88 -1.53 0.53 -1.04
N ARG A 89 -0.80 1.64 -0.99
CA ARG A 89 -0.85 2.61 0.10
C ARG A 89 -1.53 3.88 -0.39
N VAL A 90 -2.37 4.46 0.44
CA VAL A 90 -3.07 5.72 0.15
C VAL A 90 -2.61 6.76 1.16
N LYS A 91 -2.21 7.92 0.67
CA LYS A 91 -1.82 9.06 1.49
C LYS A 91 -2.79 10.22 1.25
N VAL A 92 -3.37 10.72 2.33
CA VAL A 92 -4.21 11.93 2.33
C VAL A 92 -3.33 13.19 2.52
N PRO A 93 -3.72 14.37 1.98
CA PRO A 93 -2.92 15.60 2.04
C PRO A 93 -2.54 16.03 3.46
N ASN A 94 -3.38 15.73 4.44
CA ASN A 94 -3.22 16.18 5.83
C ASN A 94 -2.55 15.16 6.76
N GLY A 95 -1.97 14.08 6.22
CA GLY A 95 -1.07 13.19 6.96
C GLY A 95 -1.60 12.64 8.28
N LYS A 96 -2.90 12.38 8.39
CA LYS A 96 -3.46 11.52 9.43
C LYS A 96 -3.60 10.11 8.91
#